data_AF-A0A8T1GCA8-F1
#
_entry.id   AF-A0A8T1GCA8-F1
#
_cell.length_a   1.000
_cell.length_b   1.000
_cell.length_c   1.000
_cell.angle_alpha   90.00
_cell.angle_beta   90.00
_cell.angle_gamma   90.00
#
_symmetry.space_group_name_H-M   'P 1'
#
loop_
_entity.id
_entity.type
_entity.pdbx_description
1 polymer ?
#
loop_
_entity_poly.entity_id
_entity_poly.type
_entity_poly.pdbx_seq_one_letter_code
_entity_poly.pdbx_strand_id
1 'polypeptide(L)'
;MSRFGSYLSALSEHEKRDSDMKQLAEVAGDHFETVSNIYQDQLDKLLSMYVSIVRYQAGKVDAVKAVMHNRESAIYEVQQANASMQRNKERFAAARASSGAAASAMRAEQKMASAEDRMNHAKEQVQFIANSLKVETKRMDTGKTANFKTALLSLANLELDYHVQSRAAWEGLRSFLEMSDDEVAESRHRAQAPITCRKPGEKDLGQIIGLL
;
A
#
# COMPACT_ATOMS: atom_id res chain seq x y z
N MET A 1 3.57 -0.79 -25.43
CA MET A 1 2.77 -0.06 -26.43
C MET A 1 3.65 0.86 -27.25
N SER A 2 4.28 1.90 -26.69
CA SER A 2 5.18 2.79 -27.45
C SER A 2 6.23 2.08 -28.32
N ARG A 3 7.01 1.11 -27.79
CA ARG A 3 7.98 0.35 -28.61
C ARG A 3 7.38 -0.36 -29.83
N PHE A 4 6.13 -0.80 -29.72
CA PHE A 4 5.42 -1.44 -30.83
C PHE A 4 4.93 -0.39 -31.83
N GLY A 5 4.48 0.78 -31.35
CA GLY A 5 4.19 1.93 -32.20
C GLY A 5 5.40 2.35 -33.04
N SER A 6 6.55 2.56 -32.41
CA SER A 6 7.80 2.90 -33.11
C SER A 6 8.23 1.83 -34.12
N TYR A 7 7.98 0.55 -33.81
CA TYR A 7 8.27 -0.55 -34.73
C TYR A 7 7.38 -0.51 -35.97
N LEU A 8 6.08 -0.23 -35.81
CA LEU A 8 5.14 -0.10 -36.93
C LEU A 8 5.45 1.11 -37.80
N SER A 9 5.81 2.25 -37.19
CA SER A 9 6.27 3.43 -37.93
C SER A 9 7.57 3.14 -38.70
N ALA A 10 8.51 2.40 -38.12
CA ALA A 10 9.72 1.99 -38.83
C ALA A 10 9.41 1.02 -39.99
N LEU A 11 8.44 0.11 -39.80
CA LEU A 11 7.99 -0.80 -40.87
C LEU A 11 7.37 -0.04 -42.04
N SER A 12 6.60 1.02 -41.78
CA SER A 12 6.00 1.82 -42.85
C SER A 12 7.06 2.54 -43.70
N GLU A 13 8.17 2.98 -43.11
CA GLU A 13 9.30 3.56 -43.85
C GLU A 13 10.00 2.56 -44.78
N HIS A 14 10.00 1.27 -44.40
CA HIS A 14 10.59 0.19 -45.18
C HIS A 14 9.64 -0.36 -46.25
N GLU A 15 8.34 -0.18 -46.09
CA GLU A 15 7.35 -0.59 -47.09
C GLU A 15 7.31 0.41 -48.26
N LYS A 16 7.65 -0.08 -49.46
CA LYS A 16 7.82 0.75 -50.66
C LYS A 16 6.90 0.38 -51.80
N ARG A 17 6.26 -0.80 -51.75
CA ARG A 17 5.49 -1.36 -52.85
C ARG A 17 3.99 -1.31 -52.57
N ASP A 18 3.62 -1.48 -51.31
CA ASP A 18 2.23 -1.48 -50.87
C ASP A 18 1.92 -0.18 -50.11
N SER A 19 1.26 0.76 -50.80
CA SER A 19 0.90 2.06 -50.23
C SER A 19 -0.13 1.94 -49.11
N ASP A 20 -1.04 0.97 -49.20
CA ASP A 20 -2.12 0.77 -48.24
C ASP A 20 -1.54 0.16 -46.95
N MET A 21 -0.67 -0.84 -47.08
CA MET A 21 0.06 -1.42 -45.94
C MET A 21 0.97 -0.39 -45.26
N LYS A 22 1.65 0.46 -46.05
CA LYS A 22 2.45 1.55 -45.51
C LYS A 22 1.60 2.50 -44.66
N GLN A 23 0.48 2.97 -45.20
CA GLN A 23 -0.41 3.88 -44.49
C GLN A 23 -1.02 3.24 -43.25
N LEU A 24 -1.42 1.96 -43.33
CA LEU A 24 -1.93 1.21 -42.19
C LEU A 24 -0.90 1.09 -41.07
N ALA A 25 0.35 0.75 -41.40
CA ALA A 25 1.43 0.62 -40.43
C ALA A 25 1.78 1.95 -39.76
N GLU A 26 1.81 3.05 -40.52
CA GLU A 26 2.04 4.40 -39.98
C GLU A 26 0.92 4.82 -39.02
N VAL A 27 -0.34 4.72 -39.45
CA VAL A 27 -1.50 5.07 -38.64
C VAL A 27 -1.61 4.17 -37.41
N ALA A 28 -1.34 2.88 -37.54
CA ALA A 28 -1.29 1.98 -36.39
C ALA A 28 -0.20 2.40 -35.41
N GLY A 29 1.00 2.74 -35.89
CA GLY A 29 2.08 3.30 -35.10
C GLY A 29 1.64 4.48 -34.23
N ASP A 30 1.00 5.47 -34.85
CA ASP A 30 0.51 6.68 -34.18
C ASP A 30 -0.54 6.38 -33.11
N HIS A 31 -1.44 5.43 -33.36
CA HIS A 31 -2.45 5.02 -32.40
C HIS A 31 -1.84 4.28 -31.20
N PHE A 32 -0.84 3.42 -31.43
CA PHE A 32 -0.08 2.76 -30.36
C PHE A 32 0.68 3.76 -29.49
N GLU A 33 1.27 4.79 -30.11
CA GLU A 33 1.94 5.91 -29.42
C GLU A 33 0.93 6.70 -28.58
N THR A 34 -0.19 7.09 -29.17
CA THR A 34 -1.28 7.85 -28.52
C THR A 34 -1.82 7.13 -27.29
N VAL A 35 -2.15 5.83 -27.43
CA VAL A 35 -2.64 5.02 -26.31
C VAL A 35 -1.57 4.81 -25.25
N SER A 36 -0.30 4.73 -25.64
CA SER A 36 0.82 4.68 -24.70
C SER A 36 0.92 5.96 -23.86
N ASN A 37 0.74 7.13 -24.48
CA ASN A 37 0.76 8.42 -23.80
C ASN A 37 -0.43 8.57 -22.85
N ILE A 38 -1.64 8.23 -23.30
CA ILE A 38 -2.84 8.20 -22.45
C ILE A 38 -2.59 7.31 -21.23
N TYR A 39 -2.01 6.11 -21.41
CA TYR A 39 -1.71 5.22 -20.30
C TYR A 39 -0.71 5.83 -19.31
N GLN A 40 0.34 6.48 -19.79
CA GLN A 40 1.32 7.17 -18.93
C GLN A 40 0.68 8.29 -18.11
N ASP A 41 -0.13 9.15 -18.74
CA ASP A 41 -0.83 10.23 -18.04
C ASP A 41 -1.79 9.69 -16.97
N GLN A 42 -2.45 8.56 -17.24
CA GLN A 42 -3.35 7.92 -16.28
C GLN A 42 -2.57 7.29 -15.11
N LEU A 43 -1.38 6.72 -15.36
CA LEU A 43 -0.51 6.24 -14.29
C LEU A 43 -0.06 7.37 -13.36
N ASP A 44 0.29 8.54 -13.90
CA ASP A 44 0.69 9.70 -13.10
C ASP A 44 -0.47 10.21 -12.23
N LYS A 45 -1.68 10.26 -12.80
CA LYS A 45 -2.90 10.60 -12.05
C LYS A 45 -3.20 9.57 -10.96
N LEU A 46 -3.09 8.26 -11.27
CA LEU A 46 -3.34 7.17 -10.32
C LEU A 46 -2.33 7.21 -9.17
N LEU A 47 -1.06 7.48 -9.46
CA LEU A 47 -0.01 7.67 -8.47
C LEU A 47 -0.36 8.82 -7.50
N SER A 48 -0.78 9.96 -8.03
CA SER A 48 -1.09 11.16 -7.25
C SER A 48 -2.40 11.02 -6.45
N MET A 49 -3.48 10.62 -7.11
CA MET A 49 -4.85 10.67 -6.56
C MET A 49 -5.23 9.44 -5.73
N TYR A 50 -4.59 8.30 -5.96
CA TYR A 50 -4.88 7.06 -5.23
C TYR A 50 -3.69 6.60 -4.39
N VAL A 51 -2.55 6.29 -5.03
CA VAL A 51 -1.42 5.65 -4.34
C VAL A 51 -0.86 6.54 -3.23
N SER A 52 -0.65 7.83 -3.50
CA SER A 52 -0.14 8.78 -2.51
C SER A 52 -1.05 8.86 -1.28
N ILE A 53 -2.36 8.96 -1.49
CA ILE A 53 -3.34 9.03 -0.39
C ILE A 53 -3.33 7.74 0.42
N VAL A 54 -3.36 6.57 -0.23
CA VAL A 54 -3.34 5.27 0.45
C VAL A 54 -2.05 5.10 1.26
N ARG A 55 -0.88 5.43 0.68
CA ARG A 55 0.40 5.40 1.38
C ARG A 55 0.42 6.32 2.60
N TYR A 56 -0.11 7.53 2.47
CA TYR A 56 -0.21 8.46 3.58
C TYR A 56 -1.09 7.92 4.71
N GLN A 57 -2.23 7.31 4.39
CA GLN A 57 -3.09 6.67 5.39
C GLN A 57 -2.41 5.46 6.04
N ALA A 58 -1.67 4.65 5.28
CA ALA A 58 -0.88 3.54 5.82
C ALA A 58 0.17 4.05 6.81
N GLY A 59 0.90 5.13 6.48
CA GLY A 59 1.86 5.75 7.37
C GLY A 59 1.26 6.25 8.69
N LYS A 60 0.04 6.81 8.66
CA LYS A 60 -0.69 7.16 9.90
C LYS A 60 -1.01 5.93 10.76
N VAL A 61 -1.43 4.82 10.13
CA VAL A 61 -1.71 3.57 10.84
C VAL A 61 -0.44 3.03 11.49
N ASP A 62 0.69 3.06 10.78
CA ASP A 62 1.96 2.60 11.32
C ASP A 62 2.47 3.48 12.47
N ALA A 63 2.25 4.79 12.40
CA ALA A 63 2.54 5.70 13.51
C ALA A 63 1.72 5.36 14.77
N VAL A 64 0.41 5.14 14.64
CA VAL A 64 -0.44 4.72 15.76
C VAL A 64 0.03 3.37 16.33
N LYS A 65 0.34 2.39 15.48
CA LYS A 65 0.87 1.08 15.92
C LYS A 65 2.16 1.22 16.72
N ALA A 66 3.09 2.07 16.27
CA ALA A 66 4.34 2.31 16.99
C ALA A 66 4.08 2.90 18.39
N VAL A 67 3.18 3.87 18.51
CA VAL A 67 2.82 4.45 19.82
C VAL A 67 2.10 3.43 20.71
N MET A 68 1.25 2.57 20.15
CA MET A 68 0.61 1.48 20.89
C MET A 68 1.63 0.48 21.42
N HIS A 69 2.62 0.10 20.61
CA HIS A 69 3.69 -0.79 21.04
C HIS A 69 4.54 -0.16 22.17
N ASN A 70 4.91 1.11 22.04
CA ASN A 70 5.62 1.84 23.09
C ASN A 70 4.81 1.89 24.40
N ARG A 71 3.49 2.06 24.30
CA ARG A 71 2.59 2.04 25.45
C ARG A 71 2.59 0.68 26.14
N GLU A 72 2.53 -0.39 25.38
CA GLU A 72 2.55 -1.75 25.91
C GLU A 72 3.84 -2.03 26.67
N SER A 73 4.99 -1.67 26.09
CA SER A 73 6.30 -1.76 26.74
C SER A 73 6.36 -0.95 28.04
N ALA A 74 5.89 0.30 28.03
CA ALA A 74 5.88 1.15 29.22
C ALA A 74 4.95 0.63 30.33
N ILE A 75 3.80 0.05 29.97
CA ILE A 75 2.92 -0.62 30.93
C ILE A 75 3.64 -1.81 31.59
N TYR A 76 4.37 -2.60 30.80
CA TYR A 76 5.14 -3.72 31.32
C TYR A 76 6.23 -3.25 32.30
N GLU A 77 6.93 -2.15 32.00
CA GLU A 77 7.91 -1.55 32.91
C GLU A 77 7.27 -1.07 34.21
N VAL A 78 6.10 -0.42 34.16
CA VAL A 78 5.36 -0.02 35.37
C VAL A 78 4.97 -1.23 36.20
N GLN A 79 4.50 -2.32 35.58
CA GLN A 79 4.14 -3.55 36.29
C GLN A 79 5.37 -4.15 36.98
N GLN A 80 6.51 -4.21 36.29
CA GLN A 80 7.76 -4.71 36.85
C GLN A 80 8.27 -3.82 38.00
N ALA A 81 8.24 -2.49 37.84
CA ALA A 81 8.63 -1.54 38.87
C ALA A 81 7.74 -1.65 40.11
N ASN A 82 6.42 -1.80 39.92
CA ASN A 82 5.45 -1.95 41.01
C ASN A 82 5.68 -3.26 41.78
N ALA A 83 5.89 -4.38 41.07
CA ALA A 83 6.22 -5.66 41.71
C ALA A 83 7.55 -5.59 42.50
N SER A 84 8.55 -4.89 41.98
CA SER A 84 9.82 -4.66 42.66
C SER A 84 9.65 -3.80 43.93
N MET A 85 8.87 -2.72 43.83
CA MET A 85 8.55 -1.84 44.96
C MET A 85 7.83 -2.60 46.07
N GLN A 86 6.83 -3.42 45.73
CA GLN A 86 6.10 -4.24 46.69
C GLN A 86 7.02 -5.19 47.45
N ARG A 87 7.90 -5.91 46.73
CA ARG A 87 8.92 -6.79 47.36
C ARG A 87 9.87 -6.03 48.27
N ASN A 88 10.30 -4.82 47.89
CA ASN A 88 11.19 -4.01 48.73
C ASN A 88 10.48 -3.47 49.98
N LYS A 89 9.20 -3.12 49.86
CA LYS A 89 8.36 -2.70 51.00
C LYS A 89 8.19 -3.83 52.02
N GLU A 90 7.94 -5.05 51.55
CA GLU A 90 7.87 -6.25 52.40
C GLU A 90 9.21 -6.53 53.10
N ARG A 91 10.33 -6.42 52.38
CA ARG A 91 11.68 -6.57 52.96
C ARG A 91 12.01 -5.51 53.99
N PHE A 92 11.60 -4.27 53.77
CA PHE A 92 11.77 -3.19 54.73
C PHE A 92 10.95 -3.44 55.99
N ALA A 93 9.67 -3.82 55.85
CA ALA A 93 8.81 -4.18 56.97
C ALA A 93 9.40 -5.34 57.80
N ALA A 94 9.91 -6.39 57.13
CA ALA A 94 10.57 -7.51 57.77
C ALA A 94 11.87 -7.11 58.50
N ALA A 95 12.72 -6.29 57.87
CA ALA A 95 13.96 -5.81 58.48
C ALA A 95 13.69 -4.90 59.70
N ARG A 96 12.61 -4.12 59.66
CA ARG A 96 12.19 -3.25 60.76
C ARG A 96 11.60 -4.04 61.94
N ALA A 97 10.92 -5.15 61.67
CA ALA A 97 10.37 -6.02 62.70
C ALA A 97 11.45 -6.84 63.44
N SER A 98 12.63 -7.01 62.84
CA SER A 98 13.77 -7.71 63.44
C SER A 98 14.56 -6.79 64.38
N SER A 99 14.48 -7.02 65.69
CA SER A 99 15.24 -6.27 66.69
C SER A 99 16.75 -6.32 66.42
N GLY A 100 17.43 -5.17 66.36
CA GLY A 100 18.88 -5.05 66.12
C GLY A 100 19.33 -4.93 64.66
N ALA A 101 18.43 -4.93 63.68
CA ALA A 101 18.77 -4.90 62.25
C ALA A 101 18.79 -3.49 61.61
N ALA A 102 19.24 -2.46 62.35
CA ALA A 102 19.19 -1.06 61.89
C ALA A 102 19.91 -0.82 60.55
N ALA A 103 21.08 -1.40 60.35
CA ALA A 103 21.82 -1.30 59.08
C ALA A 103 21.09 -1.98 57.90
N SER A 104 20.39 -3.08 58.16
CA SER A 104 19.58 -3.78 57.14
C SER A 104 18.31 -3.01 56.81
N ALA A 105 17.68 -2.35 57.79
CA ALA A 105 16.54 -1.47 57.59
C ALA A 105 16.92 -0.24 56.73
N MET A 106 18.05 0.41 57.02
CA MET A 106 18.55 1.54 56.22
C MET A 106 18.84 1.15 54.76
N ARG A 107 19.48 -0.01 54.52
CA ARG A 107 19.72 -0.49 53.15
C ARG A 107 18.42 -0.83 52.41
N ALA A 108 17.44 -1.40 53.12
CA ALA A 108 16.14 -1.70 52.54
C ALA A 108 15.36 -0.41 52.21
N GLU A 109 15.45 0.62 53.05
CA GLU A 109 14.88 1.95 52.81
C GLU A 109 15.48 2.63 51.58
N GLN A 110 16.82 2.61 51.43
CA GLN A 110 17.48 3.18 50.24
C GLN A 110 17.08 2.44 48.95
N LYS A 111 16.91 1.12 49.01
CA LYS A 111 16.39 0.32 47.89
C LYS A 111 14.91 0.57 47.60
N MET A 112 14.13 0.97 48.61
CA MET A 112 12.74 1.36 48.46
C MET A 112 12.64 2.73 47.78
N ALA A 113 13.38 3.73 48.26
CA ALA A 113 13.42 5.06 47.66
C ALA A 113 13.83 5.02 46.17
N SER A 114 14.91 4.30 45.84
CA SER A 114 15.32 4.12 44.44
C SER A 114 14.36 3.30 43.57
N ALA A 115 13.47 2.50 44.18
CA ALA A 115 12.39 1.82 43.45
C ALA A 115 11.18 2.74 43.25
N GLU A 116 10.91 3.62 44.21
CA GLU A 116 9.88 4.65 44.13
C GLU A 116 10.20 5.68 43.04
N ASP A 117 11.44 6.16 42.95
CA ASP A 117 11.89 7.04 41.86
C ASP A 117 11.70 6.40 40.48
N ARG A 118 12.07 5.12 40.35
CA ARG A 118 11.86 4.36 39.10
C ARG A 118 10.38 4.19 38.77
N MET A 119 9.54 3.94 39.76
CA MET A 119 8.09 3.85 39.57
C MET A 119 7.51 5.20 39.12
N ASN A 120 7.92 6.30 39.74
CA ASN A 120 7.45 7.64 39.38
C ASN A 120 7.84 7.98 37.95
N HIS A 121 9.10 7.72 37.56
CA HIS A 121 9.56 7.91 36.19
C HIS A 121 8.77 7.05 35.18
N ALA A 122 8.55 5.77 35.48
CA ALA A 122 7.77 4.88 34.61
C ALA A 122 6.30 5.34 34.46
N LYS A 123 5.69 5.87 35.52
CA LYS A 123 4.34 6.45 35.47
C LYS A 123 4.29 7.70 34.60
N GLU A 124 5.28 8.58 34.72
CA GLU A 124 5.41 9.77 33.87
C GLU A 124 5.55 9.40 32.39
N GLN A 125 6.37 8.38 32.08
CA GLN A 125 6.51 7.87 30.72
C GLN A 125 5.19 7.31 30.16
N VAL A 126 4.43 6.52 30.93
CA VAL A 126 3.12 6.03 30.51
C VAL A 126 2.15 7.19 30.23
N GLN A 127 2.14 8.21 31.08
CA GLN A 127 1.29 9.39 30.89
C GLN A 127 1.68 10.17 29.63
N PHE A 128 2.98 10.34 29.37
CA PHE A 128 3.49 10.94 28.15
C PHE A 128 3.05 10.16 26.91
N ILE A 129 3.18 8.84 26.93
CA ILE A 129 2.78 7.97 25.81
C ILE A 129 1.26 7.99 25.61
N ALA A 130 0.46 8.03 26.69
CA ALA A 130 -0.99 8.14 26.60
C ALA A 130 -1.43 9.45 25.93
N ASN A 131 -0.76 10.56 26.25
CA ASN A 131 -0.99 11.84 25.60
C ASN A 131 -0.61 11.78 24.10
N SER A 132 0.54 11.19 23.78
CA SER A 132 0.97 10.98 22.39
C SER A 132 0.00 10.11 21.59
N LEU A 133 -0.51 9.03 22.19
CA LEU A 133 -1.51 8.16 21.56
C LEU A 133 -2.79 8.92 21.25
N LYS A 134 -3.28 9.73 22.20
CA LYS A 134 -4.47 10.56 22.01
C LYS A 134 -4.32 11.54 20.84
N VAL A 135 -3.14 12.15 20.68
CA VAL A 135 -2.84 13.04 19.56
C VAL A 135 -2.82 12.27 18.25
N GLU A 136 -2.12 11.13 18.20
CA GLU A 136 -1.97 10.37 16.96
C GLU A 136 -3.28 9.69 16.52
N THR A 137 -4.11 9.21 17.46
CA THR A 137 -5.46 8.70 17.15
C THR A 137 -6.34 9.79 16.56
N LYS A 138 -6.33 11.02 17.12
CA LYS A 138 -7.08 12.15 16.54
C LYS A 138 -6.59 12.49 15.13
N ARG A 139 -5.27 12.49 14.93
CA ARG A 139 -4.65 12.75 13.61
C ARG A 139 -4.99 11.66 12.60
N MET A 140 -5.12 10.41 13.05
CA MET A 140 -5.61 9.29 12.24
C MET A 140 -7.07 9.49 11.87
N ASP A 141 -7.96 9.76 12.83
CA ASP A 141 -9.41 9.86 12.58
C ASP A 141 -9.78 11.04 11.68
N THR A 142 -8.96 12.11 11.69
CA THR A 142 -9.20 13.29 10.89
C THR A 142 -9.11 12.97 9.40
N GLY A 143 -10.27 12.97 8.74
CA GLY A 143 -10.41 12.83 7.28
C GLY A 143 -10.13 11.43 6.72
N LYS A 144 -9.85 10.41 7.53
CA LYS A 144 -9.52 9.05 7.05
C LYS A 144 -10.57 8.47 6.11
N THR A 145 -11.82 8.45 6.55
CA THR A 145 -12.93 7.89 5.75
C THR A 145 -13.21 8.71 4.51
N ALA A 146 -13.15 10.05 4.61
CA ALA A 146 -13.37 10.93 3.47
C ALA A 146 -12.26 10.76 2.43
N ASN A 147 -10.99 10.81 2.85
CA ASN A 147 -9.83 10.67 1.95
C ASN A 147 -9.79 9.31 1.27
N PHE A 148 -10.12 8.24 1.99
CA PHE A 148 -10.16 6.90 1.41
C PHE A 148 -11.30 6.75 0.38
N LYS A 149 -12.50 7.25 0.70
CA LYS A 149 -13.62 7.28 -0.25
C LYS A 149 -13.27 8.06 -1.50
N THR A 150 -12.68 9.25 -1.35
CA THR A 150 -12.22 10.08 -2.47
C THR A 150 -11.15 9.39 -3.30
N ALA A 151 -10.20 8.68 -2.69
CA ALA A 151 -9.18 7.93 -3.39
C ALA A 151 -9.77 6.78 -4.21
N LEU A 152 -10.70 6.00 -3.63
CA LEU A 152 -11.39 4.91 -4.33
C LEU A 152 -12.26 5.42 -5.48
N LEU A 153 -12.98 6.52 -5.27
CA LEU A 153 -13.78 7.15 -6.33
C LEU A 153 -12.88 7.66 -7.46
N SER A 154 -11.75 8.29 -7.10
CA SER A 154 -10.75 8.73 -8.08
C SER A 154 -10.21 7.55 -8.88
N LEU A 155 -9.90 6.41 -8.25
CA LEU A 155 -9.45 5.21 -8.95
C LEU A 155 -10.49 4.74 -9.97
N ALA A 156 -11.74 4.56 -9.56
CA ALA A 156 -12.81 4.12 -10.47
C ALA A 156 -13.01 5.08 -11.65
N ASN A 157 -12.95 6.39 -11.40
CA ASN A 157 -13.09 7.40 -12.44
C ASN A 157 -11.89 7.41 -13.40
N LEU A 158 -10.67 7.25 -12.89
CA LEU A 158 -9.46 7.21 -13.72
C LEU A 158 -9.42 5.96 -14.61
N GLU A 159 -9.82 4.80 -14.08
CA GLU A 159 -9.95 3.56 -14.86
C GLU A 159 -11.01 3.72 -15.97
N LEU A 160 -12.17 4.28 -15.64
CA LEU A 160 -13.22 4.56 -16.62
C LEU A 160 -12.72 5.53 -17.71
N ASP A 161 -12.08 6.63 -17.30
CA ASP A 161 -11.55 7.66 -18.20
C ASP A 161 -10.47 7.08 -19.13
N TYR A 162 -9.55 6.27 -18.59
CA TYR A 162 -8.57 5.53 -19.38
C TYR A 162 -9.24 4.67 -20.45
N HIS A 163 -10.22 3.84 -20.07
CA HIS A 163 -10.89 2.95 -21.02
C HIS A 163 -11.67 3.71 -22.09
N VAL A 164 -12.35 4.80 -21.72
CA VAL A 164 -13.08 5.66 -22.67
C VAL A 164 -12.10 6.30 -23.66
N GLN A 165 -11.03 6.92 -23.19
CA GLN A 165 -10.05 7.58 -24.06
C GLN A 165 -9.26 6.60 -24.92
N SER A 166 -8.82 5.48 -24.34
CA SER A 166 -8.11 4.45 -25.11
C SER A 166 -8.99 3.85 -26.20
N ARG A 167 -10.27 3.60 -25.90
CA ARG A 167 -11.22 3.10 -26.90
C ARG A 167 -11.45 4.13 -28.01
N ALA A 168 -11.66 5.40 -27.66
CA ALA A 168 -11.85 6.46 -28.64
C ALA A 168 -10.62 6.60 -29.55
N ALA A 169 -9.41 6.46 -28.99
CA ALA A 169 -8.19 6.40 -29.79
C ALA A 169 -8.26 5.21 -30.76
N TRP A 170 -8.51 3.99 -30.28
CA TRP A 170 -8.58 2.81 -31.17
C TRP A 170 -9.67 2.87 -32.23
N GLU A 171 -10.78 3.57 -31.98
CA GLU A 171 -11.85 3.75 -32.98
C GLU A 171 -11.34 4.50 -34.23
N GLY A 172 -10.30 5.33 -34.13
CA GLY A 172 -9.66 5.97 -35.27
C GLY A 172 -8.96 4.99 -36.23
N LEU A 173 -8.55 3.81 -35.73
CA LEU A 173 -7.96 2.76 -36.58
C LEU A 173 -9.02 2.02 -37.41
N ARG A 174 -10.29 2.04 -36.97
CA ARG A 174 -11.38 1.27 -37.58
C ARG A 174 -11.62 1.68 -39.03
N SER A 175 -11.50 2.97 -39.35
CA SER A 175 -11.70 3.47 -40.71
C SER A 175 -10.66 2.96 -41.71
N PHE A 176 -9.48 2.52 -41.24
CA PHE A 176 -8.39 2.03 -42.07
C PHE A 176 -8.42 0.51 -42.28
N LEU A 177 -9.12 -0.22 -41.42
CA LEU A 177 -9.21 -1.67 -41.51
C LEU A 177 -10.35 -2.16 -42.42
N GLU A 178 -11.20 -1.26 -42.92
CA GLU A 178 -12.36 -1.55 -43.78
C GLU A 178 -13.24 -2.72 -43.29
N MET A 179 -13.25 -2.98 -41.98
CA MET A 179 -13.94 -4.13 -41.41
C MET A 179 -15.45 -3.97 -41.51
N SER A 180 -16.12 -5.04 -41.93
CA SER A 180 -17.58 -5.12 -41.90
C SER A 180 -18.12 -5.12 -40.48
N ASP A 181 -19.38 -4.69 -40.30
CA ASP A 181 -20.04 -4.72 -38.98
C ASP A 181 -20.15 -6.14 -38.43
N ASP A 182 -20.25 -7.15 -39.30
CA ASP A 182 -20.31 -8.57 -38.92
C ASP A 182 -18.97 -9.06 -38.34
N GLU A 183 -17.84 -8.72 -38.97
CA GLU A 183 -16.50 -9.05 -38.45
C GLU A 183 -16.21 -8.37 -37.12
N VAL A 184 -16.67 -7.13 -36.96
CA VAL A 184 -16.58 -6.39 -35.70
C VAL A 184 -17.44 -7.04 -34.61
N ALA A 185 -18.66 -7.45 -34.95
CA ALA A 185 -19.55 -8.14 -34.01
C ALA A 185 -18.96 -9.49 -33.57
N GLU A 186 -18.40 -10.27 -34.49
CA GLU A 186 -17.74 -11.54 -34.20
C GLU A 186 -16.50 -11.35 -33.33
N SER A 187 -15.64 -10.37 -33.66
CA SER A 187 -14.47 -10.01 -32.87
C SER A 187 -14.86 -9.59 -31.45
N ARG A 188 -15.90 -8.76 -31.30
CA ARG A 188 -16.41 -8.36 -29.99
C ARG A 188 -16.96 -9.55 -29.20
N HIS A 189 -17.69 -10.46 -29.83
CA HIS A 189 -18.18 -11.68 -29.19
C HIS A 189 -17.04 -12.55 -28.67
N ARG A 190 -15.96 -12.71 -29.47
CA ARG A 190 -14.74 -13.41 -29.05
C ARG A 190 -14.05 -12.72 -27.88
N ALA A 191 -13.94 -11.40 -27.89
CA ALA A 191 -13.30 -10.63 -26.81
C ALA A 191 -14.12 -10.63 -25.50
N GLN A 192 -15.44 -10.79 -25.59
CA GLN A 192 -16.33 -10.91 -24.41
C GLN A 192 -16.41 -12.34 -23.87
N ALA A 193 -15.98 -13.34 -24.65
CA ALA A 193 -15.96 -14.71 -24.19
C ALA A 193 -14.96 -14.85 -23.01
N PRO A 194 -15.39 -15.42 -21.87
CA PRO A 194 -14.50 -15.63 -20.75
C PRO A 194 -13.37 -16.57 -21.14
N ILE A 195 -12.14 -16.07 -21.07
CA ILE A 195 -10.95 -16.87 -21.32
C ILE A 195 -10.64 -17.65 -20.04
N THR A 196 -10.64 -18.98 -20.12
CA THR A 196 -10.22 -19.84 -19.02
C THR A 196 -8.71 -19.75 -18.87
N CYS A 197 -8.22 -18.82 -18.06
CA CYS A 197 -6.81 -18.76 -17.71
C CYS A 197 -6.45 -19.92 -16.78
N ARG A 198 -5.49 -20.75 -17.18
CA ARG A 198 -4.92 -21.83 -16.35
C ARG A 198 -4.41 -21.25 -15.03
N LYS A 199 -4.68 -21.93 -13.91
CA LYS A 199 -4.10 -21.51 -12.63
C LYS A 199 -2.61 -21.85 -12.61
N PRO A 200 -1.74 -20.95 -12.14
CA PRO A 200 -0.33 -21.28 -11.96
C PRO A 200 -0.17 -22.55 -11.12
N GLY A 201 0.42 -23.61 -11.68
CA GLY A 201 0.67 -24.89 -10.99
C GLY A 201 -0.22 -26.07 -11.38
N GLU A 202 -1.27 -25.89 -12.20
CA GLU A 202 -1.97 -27.03 -12.80
C GLU A 202 -0.99 -27.76 -13.74
N LYS A 203 -0.78 -29.07 -13.59
CA LYS A 203 0.01 -29.90 -14.52
C LYS A 203 -0.90 -30.46 -15.59
N ASP A 204 -0.48 -30.36 -16.85
CA ASP A 204 -1.20 -30.97 -17.96
C ASP A 204 -0.56 -32.32 -18.27
N LEU A 205 -1.38 -33.36 -18.37
CA LEU A 205 -0.97 -34.75 -18.60
C LEU A 205 -0.72 -35.05 -20.09
N GLY A 206 -0.82 -34.07 -20.97
CA GLY A 206 -0.52 -34.31 -22.37
C GLY A 206 -0.53 -33.06 -23.22
N GLN A 207 0.58 -32.33 -23.26
CA GLN A 207 1.04 -31.65 -24.47
C GLN A 207 2.48 -31.17 -24.28
N ILE A 208 3.41 -31.92 -24.86
CA ILE A 208 4.75 -31.44 -25.17
C ILE A 208 4.58 -30.49 -26.34
N ILE A 209 4.66 -29.18 -26.10
CA ILE A 209 4.89 -28.22 -27.17
C ILE A 209 6.36 -27.83 -27.09
N GLY A 210 7.11 -28.30 -28.08
CA GLY A 210 8.52 -28.00 -28.29
C GLY A 210 8.71 -26.50 -28.52
N LEU A 211 9.70 -25.95 -27.82
CA LEU A 211 10.29 -24.65 -28.12
C LEU A 211 11.18 -24.84 -29.35
N LEU A 212 10.75 -24.28 -30.48
CA LEU A 212 11.63 -23.76 -31.53
C LEU A 212 11.69 -22.24 -31.35
#